data_AF-A0A3D1HWC1-F1
#
_entry.id   AF-A0A3D1HWC1-F1
#
_cell.length_a   1.000
_cell.length_b   1.000
_cell.length_c   1.000
_cell.angle_alpha   90.00
_cell.angle_beta   90.00
_cell.angle_gamma   90.00
#
_symmetry.space_group_name_H-M   'P 1'
#
loop_
_entity.id
_entity.type
_entity.pdbx_description
1 polymer ?
#
loop_
_entity_poly.entity_id
_entity_poly.type
_entity_poly.pdbx_seq_one_letter_code
_entity_poly.pdbx_strand_id
1 'polypeptide(L)'
;HAGFSTYDSIYRAKNIFEADNIIIVSQKYHLHRALYIAERLGVNAVGVSANLNPYGGQLKREIREILARDKDFFKCIIKPESEYMGDKIPVSGDGRSTIG
;
A
#
# COMPACT_ATOMS: atom_id res chain seq x y z
N HIS A 1 -3.00 5.31 -12.38
CA HIS A 1 -2.07 5.02 -11.27
C HIS A 1 -1.91 3.53 -11.08
N ALA A 2 -0.67 3.05 -11.07
CA ALA A 2 -0.35 1.63 -10.97
C ALA A 2 0.13 1.31 -9.55
N GLY A 3 -0.81 0.90 -8.68
CA GLY A 3 -0.52 0.27 -7.40
C GLY A 3 -0.67 -1.23 -7.56
N PHE A 4 0.33 -1.90 -8.15
CA PHE A 4 0.28 -3.34 -8.41
C PHE A 4 0.43 -4.18 -7.12
N SER A 5 1.02 -3.59 -6.08
CA SER A 5 1.17 -4.18 -4.76
C SER A 5 1.09 -3.16 -3.62
N THR A 6 1.00 -3.65 -2.38
CA THR A 6 1.10 -2.81 -1.17
C THR A 6 2.45 -2.10 -1.09
N TYR A 7 3.53 -2.74 -1.57
CA TYR A 7 4.86 -2.12 -1.61
C TYR A 7 4.88 -0.94 -2.57
N ASP A 8 4.40 -1.12 -3.81
CA ASP A 8 4.41 -0.07 -4.81
C ASP A 8 3.59 1.14 -4.37
N SER A 9 2.45 0.90 -3.70
CA SER A 9 1.60 1.96 -3.18
C SER A 9 2.35 2.87 -2.20
N ILE A 10 3.07 2.27 -1.23
CA ILE A 10 3.81 3.02 -0.21
C ILE A 10 5.10 3.61 -0.77
N TYR A 11 5.81 2.87 -1.63
CA TYR A 11 7.01 3.38 -2.28
C TYR A 11 6.69 4.64 -3.09
N ARG A 12 5.61 4.62 -3.88
CA ARG A 12 5.19 5.77 -4.67
C ARG A 12 4.74 6.92 -3.77
N ALA A 13 4.00 6.65 -2.69
CA ALA A 13 3.63 7.65 -1.69
C ALA A 13 4.86 8.45 -1.22
N LYS A 14 5.96 7.76 -0.92
CA LYS A 14 7.21 8.40 -0.54
C LYS A 14 7.92 9.10 -1.71
N ASN A 15 8.23 8.36 -2.77
CA ASN A 15 9.25 8.79 -3.74
C ASN A 15 8.68 9.60 -4.91
N ILE A 16 7.40 9.43 -5.22
CA ILE A 16 6.72 10.17 -6.28
C ILE A 16 5.93 11.32 -5.68
N PHE A 17 5.16 11.03 -4.63
CA PHE A 17 4.26 12.02 -4.05
C PHE A 17 4.88 12.83 -2.91
N GLU A 18 6.09 12.48 -2.47
CA GLU A 18 6.81 13.15 -1.38
C GLU A 18 5.97 13.24 -0.09
N ALA A 19 5.17 12.20 0.16
CA ALA A 19 4.30 12.09 1.32
C ALA A 19 4.99 11.28 2.43
N ASP A 20 5.69 11.97 3.33
CA ASP A 20 6.37 11.36 4.48
C ASP A 20 5.42 11.02 5.64
N ASN A 21 4.24 11.65 5.69
CA ASN A 21 3.21 11.41 6.70
C ASN A 21 1.90 11.00 6.01
N ILE A 22 1.43 9.77 6.24
CA ILE A 22 0.27 9.22 5.53
C ILE A 22 -0.73 8.54 6.46
N ILE A 23 -2.01 8.59 6.08
CA ILE A 23 -3.04 7.73 6.66
C ILE A 23 -3.33 6.62 5.65
N ILE A 24 -3.15 5.38 6.07
CA ILE A 24 -3.42 4.20 5.26
C ILE A 24 -4.81 3.69 5.63
N VAL A 25 -5.75 3.75 4.68
CA VAL A 25 -7.10 3.21 4.84
C VAL A 25 -7.19 1.89 4.09
N SER A 26 -7.38 0.78 4.80
CA SER A 26 -7.47 -0.55 4.16
C SER A 26 -8.18 -1.56 5.06
N GLN A 27 -8.43 -2.77 4.57
CA GLN A 27 -8.90 -3.87 5.40
C GLN A 27 -7.86 -4.20 6.48
N LYS A 28 -8.32 -4.60 7.69
CA LYS A 28 -7.45 -4.80 8.86
C LYS A 28 -6.21 -5.67 8.55
N TYR A 29 -6.41 -6.70 7.74
CA TYR A 29 -5.34 -7.61 7.35
C TYR A 29 -4.26 -6.94 6.47
N HIS A 30 -4.63 -6.22 5.40
CA HIS A 30 -3.68 -5.51 4.54
C HIS A 30 -2.98 -4.36 5.26
N LEU A 31 -3.65 -3.80 6.27
CA LEU A 31 -3.12 -2.71 7.09
C LEU A 31 -1.83 -3.11 7.81
N HIS A 32 -1.74 -4.34 8.34
CA HIS A 32 -0.54 -4.82 9.02
C HIS A 32 0.68 -4.82 8.09
N ARG A 33 0.53 -5.35 6.86
CA ARG A 33 1.59 -5.34 5.86
C ARG A 33 1.96 -3.91 5.45
N ALA A 34 0.96 -3.07 5.25
CA ALA A 34 1.17 -1.70 4.80
C ALA A 34 1.95 -0.89 5.85
N LEU A 35 1.59 -0.98 7.12
CA LEU A 35 2.31 -0.31 8.20
C LEU A 35 3.76 -0.80 8.33
N TYR A 36 3.99 -2.11 8.21
CA TYR A 36 5.35 -2.66 8.21
C TYR A 36 6.19 -2.12 7.05
N ILE A 37 5.65 -2.08 5.83
CA ILE A 37 6.38 -1.53 4.68
C ILE A 37 6.65 -0.04 4.86
N ALA A 38 5.69 0.72 5.37
CA ALA A 38 5.86 2.16 5.65
C ALA A 38 6.99 2.40 6.64
N GLU A 39 7.02 1.66 7.75
CA GLU A 39 8.11 1.69 8.73
C GLU A 39 9.47 1.39 8.07
N ARG A 40 9.55 0.32 7.27
CA ARG A 40 10.79 -0.08 6.58
C ARG A 40 11.27 0.93 5.53
N LEU A 41 10.35 1.68 4.94
CA LEU A 41 10.64 2.76 3.99
C LEU A 41 10.82 4.12 4.70
N GLY A 42 10.70 4.20 6.03
CA GLY A 42 10.85 5.44 6.80
C GLY A 42 9.72 6.43 6.56
N VAL A 43 8.51 5.95 6.28
CA VAL A 43 7.28 6.75 6.15
C VAL A 43 6.50 6.68 7.46
N ASN A 44 6.12 7.83 8.01
CA ASN A 44 5.27 7.89 9.19
C ASN A 44 3.81 7.60 8.79
N ALA A 45 3.30 6.44 9.19
CA ALA A 45 1.98 5.97 8.76
C ALA A 45 1.07 5.64 9.95
N VAL A 46 -0.18 6.11 9.86
CA VAL A 46 -1.27 5.68 10.74
C VAL A 46 -2.24 4.82 9.94
N GLY A 47 -2.63 3.67 10.49
CA GLY A 47 -3.55 2.75 9.84
C GLY A 47 -4.99 2.91 10.31
N VAL A 48 -5.94 2.97 9.38
CA VAL A 48 -7.37 2.98 9.65
C VAL A 48 -8.02 1.78 8.97
N SER A 49 -8.70 0.96 9.77
CA SER A 49 -9.40 -0.22 9.25
C SER A 49 -10.71 0.21 8.57
N ALA A 50 -10.85 -0.13 7.29
CA ALA A 50 -12.06 0.07 6.50
C ALA A 50 -13.01 -1.15 6.54
N ASN A 51 -12.95 -1.98 7.59
CA ASN A 51 -13.78 -3.18 7.67
C ASN A 51 -15.27 -2.77 7.77
N LEU A 52 -16.00 -2.88 6.65
CA LEU A 52 -17.45 -2.93 6.62
C LEU A 52 -17.88 -4.29 7.19
N ASN A 53 -18.76 -4.29 8.19
CA ASN A 53 -19.20 -5.48 8.93
C ASN A 53 -19.37 -6.75 8.06
N PRO A 54 -18.51 -7.76 8.21
CA PRO A 54 -18.66 -9.03 7.50
C PRO A 54 -19.28 -10.07 8.43
N TYR A 55 -20.23 -10.86 7.93
CA TYR A 55 -20.71 -12.07 8.61
C TYR A 55 -19.52 -12.93 9.09
N GLY A 56 -19.52 -13.30 10.37
CA GLY A 56 -18.34 -13.69 11.16
C GLY A 56 -17.51 -14.92 10.70
N GLY A 57 -17.90 -15.58 9.60
CA GLY A 57 -17.18 -16.73 9.02
C GLY A 57 -16.50 -16.47 7.67
N GLN A 58 -16.99 -15.52 6.87
CA GLN A 58 -16.53 -15.30 5.50
C GLN A 58 -15.19 -14.56 5.49
N LEU A 59 -15.04 -13.56 6.35
CA LEU A 59 -13.80 -12.78 6.48
C LEU A 59 -12.60 -13.65 6.87
N LYS A 60 -12.76 -14.63 7.78
CA LYS A 60 -11.65 -15.54 8.16
C LYS A 60 -11.22 -16.45 7.02
N ARG A 61 -12.16 -16.89 6.16
CA ARG A 61 -11.85 -17.68 4.96
C ARG A 61 -11.14 -16.84 3.91
N GLU A 62 -11.67 -15.65 3.62
CA GLU A 62 -11.04 -14.68 2.71
C GLU A 62 -9.64 -14.30 3.22
N ILE A 63 -9.49 -14.04 4.52
CA ILE A 63 -8.18 -13.78 5.14
C ILE A 63 -7.22 -14.94 4.91
N ARG A 64 -7.65 -16.20 5.05
CA ARG A 64 -6.77 -17.36 4.78
C ARG A 64 -6.38 -17.46 3.31
N GLU A 65 -7.33 -17.26 2.40
CA GLU A 65 -7.07 -17.31 0.95
C GLU A 65 -6.16 -16.17 0.50
N ILE A 66 -6.36 -14.97 1.05
CA ILE A 66 -5.52 -13.80 0.80
C ILE A 66 -4.14 -13.98 1.43
N LEU A 67 -4.04 -14.45 2.68
CA LEU A 67 -2.76 -14.79 3.32
C LEU A 67 -1.96 -15.83 2.52
N ALA A 68 -2.64 -16.85 1.97
CA ALA A 68 -2.00 -17.86 1.13
C ALA A 68 -1.48 -17.24 -0.18
N ARG A 69 -2.30 -16.42 -0.85
CA ARG A 69 -1.89 -15.69 -2.07
C ARG A 69 -0.78 -14.68 -1.81
N ASP A 70 -0.84 -13.98 -0.68
CA ASP A 70 0.15 -13.01 -0.26
C ASP A 70 1.45 -13.67 0.17
N LYS A 71 1.40 -14.84 0.82
CA LYS A 71 2.59 -15.65 1.14
C LYS A 71 3.33 -16.06 -0.13
N ASP A 72 2.60 -16.44 -1.16
CA ASP A 72 3.20 -16.72 -2.48
C ASP A 72 3.69 -15.42 -3.14
N PHE A 73 3.02 -14.28 -2.92
CA PHE A 73 3.47 -12.95 -3.31
C PHE A 73 4.79 -12.52 -2.63
N PHE A 74 4.96 -12.82 -1.33
CA PHE A 74 6.21 -12.60 -0.59
C PHE A 74 7.36 -13.49 -1.09
N LYS A 75 7.05 -14.70 -1.58
CA LYS A 75 8.02 -15.54 -2.29
C LYS A 75 8.48 -14.93 -3.61
N CYS A 76 7.63 -14.10 -4.24
CA CYS A 76 7.96 -13.33 -5.43
C CYS A 76 8.65 -11.98 -5.12
N ILE A 77 8.62 -11.49 -3.87
CA ILE A 77 9.42 -10.35 -3.40
C ILE A 77 10.88 -10.81 -3.13
N ILE A 78 11.45 -11.52 -4.08
CA ILE A 78 12.86 -11.32 -4.44
C ILE A 78 12.87 -9.95 -5.08
N LYS A 79 13.06 -8.88 -4.28
CA LYS A 79 13.13 -7.47 -4.67
C LYS A 79 13.27 -7.27 -6.20
N PRO A 80 12.19 -7.26 -6.99
CA PRO A 80 12.31 -6.75 -8.33
C PRO A 80 12.56 -5.25 -8.13
N GLU A 81 13.51 -4.68 -8.87
CA GLU A 81 13.52 -3.22 -9.02
C GLU A 81 12.11 -2.81 -9.37
N SER A 82 11.50 -1.97 -8.53
CA SER A 82 10.21 -1.42 -8.89
C SER A 82 10.41 -0.69 -10.21
N GLU A 83 9.59 -1.06 -11.18
CA GLU A 83 9.65 -0.50 -12.53
C GLU A 83 9.12 0.95 -12.41
N TYR A 84 10.03 1.87 -12.08
CA TYR A 84 9.70 3.24 -11.69
C TYR A 84 9.26 4.06 -12.91
N MET A 85 7.98 3.99 -13.24
CA MET A 85 7.36 4.79 -14.30
C MET A 85 6.63 5.98 -13.67
N GLY A 86 7.30 7.14 -13.61
CA GLY A 86 6.66 8.43 -13.37
C GLY A 86 7.55 9.49 -12.75
N ASP A 87 7.40 10.73 -13.22
CA ASP A 87 8.02 11.92 -12.64
C ASP A 87 7.48 12.20 -11.23
N LYS A 88 8.25 12.96 -10.44
CA LYS A 88 7.83 13.42 -9.11
C LYS A 88 6.62 14.35 -9.22
N ILE A 89 5.62 14.11 -8.38
CA ILE A 89 4.39 14.91 -8.29
C ILE A 89 4.14 15.21 -6.80
N PRO A 90 4.82 16.21 -6.21
CA PRO A 90 4.69 16.51 -4.80
C PRO A 90 3.24 16.87 -4.44
N VAL A 91 2.74 16.36 -3.33
CA VAL A 91 1.37 16.69 -2.84
C VAL A 91 1.19 18.16 -2.46
N SER A 92 2.28 18.89 -2.24
CA SER A 92 2.29 20.34 -1.97
C SER A 92 2.29 21.21 -3.23
N GLY A 93 2.35 20.60 -4.43
CA GLY A 93 2.38 21.28 -5.71
C GLY A 93 1.00 21.68 -6.26
N ASP A 94 0.99 22.26 -7.44
CA ASP A 94 -0.23 22.62 -8.17
C ASP A 94 -0.94 21.36 -8.70
N GLY A 95 -2.13 21.06 -8.19
CA GLY A 95 -2.92 19.87 -8.57
C GLY A 95 -3.32 19.79 -10.05
N ARG A 96 -3.06 20.82 -10.85
CA ARG A 96 -3.23 20.79 -12.31
C ARG A 96 -2.16 19.95 -13.02
N SER A 97 -1.02 19.65 -12.38
CA SER A 97 0.05 18.83 -12.96
C SER A 97 -0.31 17.34 -13.06
N THR A 98 -1.43 16.89 -12.48
CA THR A 98 -1.94 15.52 -12.60
C THR A 98 -2.98 15.35 -13.71
N ILE A 99 -3.36 16.44 -14.40
CA ILE A 99 -4.33 16.43 -15.51
C ILE A 99 -3.54 16.23 -16.80
N GLY A 100 -3.21 14.98 -17.11
CA GLY A 100 -2.78 14.54 -18.43
C GLY A 100 -3.94 13.88 -19.15
#